data_AF-A0A2T6J9J1-F1
#
_entry.id   AF-A0A2T6J9J1-F1
#
_cell.length_a   1.000
_cell.length_b   1.000
_cell.length_c   1.000
_cell.angle_alpha   90.00
_cell.angle_beta   90.00
_cell.angle_gamma   90.00
#
_symmetry.space_group_name_H-M   'P 1'
#
loop_
_entity.id
_entity.type
_entity.pdbx_description
1 polymer ?
#
loop_
_entity_poly.entity_id
_entity_poly.type
_entity_poly.pdbx_seq_one_letter_code
_entity_poly.pdbx_strand_id
1 'polypeptide(L)' 'MKYLVLLVVIAVAVGIWRSRRAPDAAAPKAPPTPPALPQDMLACAHCGVHIPQAEALMLGSQAYCSAEHRRMGPA' A
#
# COMPACT_ATOMS: atom_id res chain seq x y z
N MET A 1 1.49 21.06 23.90
CA MET A 1 2.56 20.19 23.37
C MET A 1 2.11 18.74 23.14
N LYS A 2 1.48 18.05 24.11
CA LYS A 2 1.09 16.63 23.94
C LYS A 2 0.11 16.34 22.81
N TYR A 3 -0.73 17.31 22.45
CA TYR A 3 -1.74 17.19 21.39
C TYR A 3 -1.15 17.23 19.98
N LEU A 4 -0.01 17.91 19.79
CA LEU A 4 0.68 17.93 18.50
C LEU A 4 1.24 16.55 18.18
N VAL A 5 1.87 15.90 19.16
CA VAL A 5 2.37 14.53 19.03
C VAL A 5 1.24 13.55 18.74
N LEU A 6 0.10 13.68 19.43
CA LEU A 6 -1.08 12.85 19.19
C LEU A 6 -1.64 13.03 17.78
N LEU A 7 -1.73 14.26 17.28
CA LEU A 7 -2.20 14.54 15.92
C LEU A 7 -1.26 13.93 14.86
N VAL A 8 0.06 14.03 15.06
CA VAL A 8 1.04 13.42 14.15
C VAL A 8 0.90 11.90 14.13
N VAL A 9 0.78 11.25 15.30
CA VAL A 9 0.61 9.79 15.39
C VAL A 9 -0.69 9.35 14.72
N ILE A 10 -1.80 10.07 14.95
CA ILE A 10 -3.08 9.77 14.31
C ILE A 10 -3.00 9.99 12.78
N ALA A 11 -2.36 11.06 12.32
CA ALA A 11 -2.18 11.33 10.90
C ALA A 11 -1.37 10.23 10.21
N VAL A 12 -0.30 9.74 10.85
CA VAL A 12 0.50 8.60 10.35
C VAL A 12 -0.33 7.32 10.35
N ALA A 13 -1.04 7.01 11.45
CA ALA A 13 -1.90 5.83 11.52
C ALA A 13 -3.01 5.85 10.45
N VAL A 14 -3.66 6.99 10.25
CA VAL A 14 -4.70 7.19 9.23
C VAL A 14 -4.12 7.18 7.83
N GLY A 15 -2.94 7.75 7.60
CA GLY A 15 -2.23 7.69 6.32
C GLY A 15 -1.87 6.26 5.94
N ILE A 16 -1.35 5.49 6.89
CA ILE A 16 -1.09 4.06 6.75
C ILE A 16 -2.39 3.30 6.48
N TRP A 17 -3.49 3.59 7.18
CA TRP A 17 -4.76 2.86 7.00
C TRP A 17 -5.51 3.25 5.71
N ARG A 18 -5.45 4.52 5.29
CA ARG A 18 -5.99 4.98 3.99
C ARG A 18 -5.15 4.52 2.81
N SER A 19 -3.83 4.39 2.97
CA SER A 19 -2.97 3.77 1.96
C SER A 19 -3.14 2.26 1.90
N ARG A 20 -3.60 1.61 2.99
CA ARG A 20 -4.05 0.21 3.00
C ARG A 20 -5.45 0.04 2.39
N ARG A 21 -6.29 1.07 2.42
CA ARG A 21 -7.55 1.17 1.66
C ARG A 21 -7.40 2.12 0.47
N ALA A 22 -6.33 1.97 -0.32
CA ALA A 22 -6.39 2.51 -1.67
C ALA A 22 -7.66 1.94 -2.30
N PRO A 23 -8.58 2.80 -2.74
CA PRO A 23 -9.94 2.37 -2.99
C PRO A 23 -9.97 1.47 -4.22
N ASP A 24 -10.38 0.22 -4.04
CA ASP A 24 -11.29 -0.49 -4.95
C ASP A 24 -12.64 0.26 -5.04
N ALA A 25 -12.60 1.57 -5.30
CA ALA A 25 -13.76 2.41 -5.54
C ALA A 25 -13.53 3.26 -6.80
N ALA A 26 -12.98 2.61 -7.84
CA ALA A 26 -13.14 3.06 -9.22
C ALA A 26 -12.92 1.93 -10.24
N ALA A 27 -13.13 0.66 -9.88
CA ALA A 27 -13.38 -0.35 -10.90
C ALA A 27 -14.88 -0.25 -11.26
N PRO A 28 -15.25 0.14 -12.49
CA PRO A 28 -16.60 -0.08 -12.98
C PRO A 28 -16.90 -1.56 -12.78
N LYS A 29 -18.08 -1.87 -12.24
CA LYS A 29 -18.61 -3.23 -12.02
C LYS A 29 -18.41 -4.10 -13.26
N ALA A 30 -17.25 -4.74 -13.36
CA ALA A 30 -16.93 -5.73 -14.37
C ALA A 30 -17.47 -7.08 -13.88
N PRO A 31 -17.94 -7.95 -14.79
CA PRO A 31 -18.62 -9.19 -14.44
C PRO A 31 -17.71 -10.09 -13.60
N PRO A 32 -18.28 -10.97 -12.74
CA PRO A 32 -17.51 -11.80 -11.82
C PRO A 32 -16.49 -12.63 -12.59
N THR A 33 -15.22 -12.24 -12.48
CA THR A 33 -14.10 -12.95 -13.08
C THR A 33 -13.82 -14.18 -12.21
N PRO A 34 -13.39 -15.33 -12.80
CA PRO A 34 -13.14 -16.57 -12.07
C PRO A 34 -12.23 -16.34 -10.86
N PRO A 35 -12.28 -17.18 -9.80
CA PRO A 35 -11.49 -16.98 -8.58
C PRO A 35 -10.03 -16.73 -8.98
N ALA A 36 -9.55 -15.52 -8.68
CA ALA A 36 -8.24 -15.07 -9.10
C ALA A 36 -7.20 -16.10 -8.68
N LEU A 37 -6.34 -16.52 -9.61
CA LEU A 37 -5.20 -17.36 -9.31
C LEU A 37 -4.42 -16.75 -8.12
N PRO A 38 -3.77 -17.58 -7.29
CA PRO A 38 -2.93 -17.07 -6.20
C PRO A 38 -1.94 -16.07 -6.77
N GLN A 39 -2.09 -14.80 -6.41
CA GLN A 39 -1.14 -13.77 -6.80
C GLN A 39 0.02 -13.80 -5.81
N ASP A 40 1.24 -13.69 -6.33
CA ASP A 40 2.42 -13.56 -5.47
C ASP A 40 2.30 -12.32 -4.60
N MET A 41 2.39 -12.52 -3.28
CA MET A 41 2.37 -11.42 -2.32
C MET A 41 3.80 -10.99 -2.00
N LEU A 42 4.07 -9.70 -2.15
CA LEU A 42 5.38 -9.12 -1.95
C LEU A 42 5.34 -8.10 -0.81
N ALA A 43 6.40 -8.09 0.00
CA ALA A 43 6.53 -7.12 1.08
C ALA A 43 7.10 -5.80 0.55
N CYS A 44 6.47 -4.68 0.92
CA CYS A 44 6.97 -3.35 0.64
C CYS A 44 8.34 -3.14 1.32
N ALA A 45 9.36 -2.76 0.56
CA ALA A 45 10.72 -2.57 1.07
C ALA A 45 10.85 -1.39 2.06
N HIS A 46 9.87 -0.46 2.08
CA HIS A 46 9.88 0.69 2.99
C HIS A 46 9.11 0.45 4.30
N CYS A 47 7.93 -0.16 4.24
CA CYS A 47 7.05 -0.31 5.40
C CYS A 47 6.67 -1.76 5.75
N GLY A 48 7.17 -2.75 5.00
CA GLY A 48 6.96 -4.18 5.27
C GLY A 48 5.54 -4.69 5.01
N VAL A 49 4.64 -3.88 4.44
CA VAL A 49 3.26 -4.30 4.16
C VAL A 49 3.24 -5.29 3.00
N HIS A 50 2.46 -6.37 3.13
CA HIS A 50 2.26 -7.33 2.05
C HIS A 50 1.21 -6.81 1.08
N ILE A 51 1.59 -6.71 -0.19
CA ILE A 51 0.71 -6.29 -1.29
C ILE A 51 0.82 -7.29 -2.44
N PRO A 52 -0.24 -7.48 -3.23
CA PRO A 52 -0.19 -8.37 -4.38
C PRO A 52 0.78 -7.82 -5.44
N GLN A 53 1.53 -8.70 -6.10
CA GLN A 53 2.51 -8.34 -7.12
C GLN A 53 1.89 -7.52 -8.26
N ALA A 54 0.62 -7.76 -8.60
CA ALA A 54 -0.09 -6.99 -9.63
C ALA A 54 -0.24 -5.50 -9.30
N GLU A 55 -0.27 -5.13 -8.01
CA GLU A 55 -0.42 -3.74 -7.54
C GLU A 55 0.90 -3.15 -7.02
N ALA A 56 1.93 -3.99 -6.90
CA ALA A 56 3.24 -3.60 -6.42
C ALA A 56 3.95 -2.68 -7.42
N LEU A 57 4.40 -1.52 -6.96
CA LEU A 57 5.34 -0.71 -7.73
C LEU A 57 6.74 -1.30 -7.60
N MET A 58 7.20 -1.96 -8.66
CA MET A 58 8.55 -2.51 -8.71
C MET A 58 9.59 -1.43 -8.98
N LEU A 59 10.70 -1.49 -8.25
CA LEU A 59 11.93 -0.78 -8.55
C LEU A 59 13.10 -1.75 -8.39
N GLY A 60 13.56 -2.30 -9.52
CA GLY A 60 14.54 -3.39 -9.51
C GLY A 60 13.97 -4.64 -8.85
N SER A 61 14.61 -5.11 -7.77
CA SER A 61 14.18 -6.26 -6.97
C SER A 61 13.27 -5.91 -5.78
N GLN A 62 12.88 -4.64 -5.64
CA GLN A 62 12.12 -4.16 -4.49
C GLN A 62 10.69 -3.79 -4.86
N ALA A 63 9.73 -4.27 -4.09
CA ALA A 63 8.32 -3.93 -4.20
C ALA A 63 7.97 -2.76 -3.29
N TYR A 64 7.11 -1.85 -3.75
CA TYR A 64 6.62 -0.71 -2.96
C TYR A 64 5.11 -0.59 -3.07
N CYS A 65 4.44 -0.26 -1.96
CA CYS A 65 2.98 -0.10 -1.95
C CYS A 65 2.51 1.27 -2.46
N SER A 66 3.41 2.24 -2.66
CA SER A 66 3.07 3.58 -3.16
C SER A 66 4.27 4.24 -3.84
N ALA A 67 4.00 5.21 -4.72
CA ALA A 67 5.07 5.95 -5.41
C ALA A 67 5.91 6.77 -4.43
N GLU A 68 5.31 7.24 -3.33
CA GLU A 68 6.02 7.96 -2.26
C GLU A 68 7.03 7.05 -1.56
N HIS A 69 6.64 5.82 -1.19
CA HIS A 69 7.57 4.86 -0.60
C HIS A 69 8.67 4.46 -1.59
N ARG A 70 8.33 4.31 -2.88
CA ARG A 70 9.34 4.08 -3.92
C ARG A 70 10.35 5.22 -4.00
N ARG A 71 9.92 6.48 -3.81
CA ARG A 71 10.79 7.66 -3.80
C ARG A 71 11.63 7.75 -2.52
N MET A 72 11.07 7.38 -1.37
CA MET A 72 11.80 7.34 -0.10
C MET A 72 12.84 6.20 -0.06
N GLY A 73 12.62 5.15 -0.84
CA GLY A 73 13.50 3.98 -0.88
C GLY A 73 13.23 3.00 0.27
N PRO A 74 14.03 1.94 0.40
CA PRO A 74 13.92 1.03 1.54
C PRO A 74 14.21 1.75 2.85
N ALA A 75 13.58 1.29 3.94
CA ALA A 75 13.87 1.78 5.29
C ALA A 75 15.21 1.25 5.82
#